data_AF-A0A7Y7XYX0-F1
#
_entry.id   AF-A0A7Y7XYX0-F1
#
_cell.length_a   1.000
_cell.length_b   1.000
_cell.length_c   1.000
_cell.angle_alpha   90.00
_cell.angle_beta   90.00
_cell.angle_gamma   90.00
#
_symmetry.space_group_name_H-M   'P 1'
#
loop_
_entity.id
_entity.type
_entity.pdbx_description
1 polymer ?
#
loop_
_entity_poly.entity_id
_entity_poly.type
_entity_poly.pdbx_seq_one_letter_code
_entity_poly.pdbx_strand_id
1 'polypeptide(L)' 'MSYHEALAWGRYIDRYGSLHAGRRLEAGSALVALQTHRLGGGTADLLDFMPHERRQGLSLERAINEWR' A
#
# COMPACT_ATOMS: atom_id res chain seq x y z
N MET A 1 22.78 -7.24 14.49
CA MET A 1 21.63 -6.42 14.93
C MET A 1 21.36 -6.74 16.39
N SER A 2 21.39 -5.74 17.26
CA SER A 2 21.07 -5.89 18.68
C SER A 2 19.55 -5.84 18.93
N TYR A 3 19.12 -6.29 20.11
CA TYR A 3 17.70 -6.20 20.52
C TYR A 3 17.19 -4.75 20.54
N HIS A 4 18.01 -3.81 21.02
CA HIS A 4 17.66 -2.39 21.04
C HIS A 4 17.51 -1.80 19.64
N GLU A 5 18.39 -2.18 18.72
CA GLU A 5 18.28 -1.78 17.30
C GLU A 5 17.01 -2.34 16.66
N ALA A 6 16.68 -3.60 16.93
CA ALA A 6 15.46 -4.22 16.42
C ALA A 6 14.20 -3.48 16.90
N LEU A 7 14.14 -3.10 18.19
CA LEU A 7 13.03 -2.31 18.74
C LEU A 7 12.96 -0.88 18.17
N ALA A 8 14.12 -0.26 17.88
CA ALA A 8 14.16 1.04 17.24
C ALA A 8 13.61 0.96 15.81
N TRP A 9 13.99 -0.07 15.05
CA TRP A 9 13.45 -0.30 13.71
C TRP A 9 11.98 -0.66 13.71
N GLY A 10 11.50 -1.43 14.69
CA GLY A 10 10.06 -1.69 14.88
C GLY A 10 9.28 -0.39 15.02
N ARG A 11 9.69 0.49 15.94
CA ARG A 11 9.08 1.82 16.13
C ARG A 11 9.13 2.69 14.88
N TYR A 12 10.22 2.60 14.11
CA TYR A 12 10.33 3.31 12.84
C TYR A 12 9.31 2.81 11.82
N ILE A 13 9.18 1.48 11.66
CA ILE A 13 8.21 0.87 10.74
C ILE A 13 6.78 1.20 11.19
N ASP A 14 6.46 1.12 12.48
CA ASP A 14 5.12 1.47 12.99
C ASP A 14 4.75 2.92 12.64
N ARG A 15 5.73 3.83 12.66
CA ARG A 15 5.51 5.24 12.35
C ARG A 15 5.41 5.53 10.84
N TYR A 16 6.21 4.85 10.02
CA TYR A 16 6.41 5.21 8.62
C TYR A 16 5.95 4.13 7.62
N GLY A 17 5.50 2.98 8.09
CA GLY A 17 4.99 1.84 7.32
C GLY A 17 6.05 0.93 6.68
N SER A 18 7.20 1.48 6.28
CA SER A 18 8.25 0.71 5.59
C SER A 18 9.63 1.27 5.85
N LEU A 19 10.65 0.41 5.85
CA LEU A 19 12.06 0.83 5.83
C LEU A 19 12.48 1.35 4.44
N HIS A 20 11.76 0.99 3.38
CA HIS A 20 12.07 1.38 2.02
C HIS A 20 11.53 2.78 1.70
N ALA A 21 12.41 3.78 1.67
CA ALA A 21 12.05 5.16 1.36
C ALA A 21 11.31 5.31 0.02
N GLY A 22 11.74 4.59 -1.02
CA GLY A 22 11.07 4.59 -2.33
C GLY A 22 9.61 4.15 -2.27
N ARG A 23 9.29 3.07 -1.52
CA ARG A 23 7.91 2.61 -1.33
C ARG A 23 7.06 3.63 -0.57
N ARG A 24 7.64 4.35 0.38
CA ARG A 24 6.92 5.42 1.09
C ARG A 24 6.62 6.62 0.18
N LEU A 25 7.59 7.02 -0.65
CA LEU A 25 7.38 8.08 -1.63
C LEU A 25 6.33 7.68 -2.68
N GLU A 26 6.40 6.44 -3.16
CA GLU A 26 5.39 5.90 -4.08
C GLU A 26 3.99 5.92 -3.45
N ALA A 27 3.83 5.41 -2.23
CA ALA A 27 2.55 5.43 -1.52
C ALA A 27 2.02 6.85 -1.31
N GLY A 28 2.90 7.80 -0.95
CA GLY A 28 2.54 9.21 -0.79
C GLY A 28 2.06 9.84 -2.10
N SER A 29 2.81 9.65 -3.20
CA SER A 29 2.44 10.15 -4.52
C SER A 29 1.15 9.50 -5.05
N ALA A 30 0.97 8.20 -4.81
CA ALA A 30 -0.23 7.47 -5.20
C ALA A 30 -1.48 7.99 -4.48
N LEU A 31 -1.38 8.35 -3.19
CA LEU A 31 -2.49 8.95 -2.45
C LEU A 31 -2.92 10.30 -3.05
N VAL A 32 -1.95 11.15 -3.42
CA VAL A 32 -2.24 12.45 -4.05
C VAL A 32 -2.89 12.23 -5.43
N ALA A 33 -2.33 11.35 -6.25
CA ALA A 33 -2.88 11.03 -7.57
C ALA A 33 -4.32 10.49 -7.48
N LEU A 34 -4.59 9.59 -6.52
CA LEU A 34 -5.92 9.04 -6.26
C LEU A 34 -6.91 10.13 -5.83
N GLN A 35 -6.49 11.03 -4.94
CA GLN A 35 -7.32 12.17 -4.51
C GLN A 35 -7.71 13.03 -5.72
N THR A 36 -6.76 13.40 -6.57
CA THR A 36 -7.02 14.17 -7.80
C THR A 36 -7.94 13.42 -8.77
N HIS A 37 -7.71 12.12 -8.95
CA HIS A 37 -8.52 11.28 -9.82
C HIS A 37 -9.99 11.20 -9.35
N ARG A 38 -10.20 11.05 -8.04
CA ARG A 38 -11.55 11.00 -7.44
C ARG A 38 -12.29 12.33 -7.51
N LEU A 39 -11.58 13.45 -7.37
CA LEU A 39 -12.17 14.78 -7.57
C LEU A 39 -12.71 14.96 -9.00
N GLY A 40 -12.09 14.29 -9.98
CA GLY A 40 -12.58 14.20 -11.36
C GLY A 40 -13.68 13.16 -11.62
N GLY A 41 -14.19 12.48 -10.58
CA GLY A 41 -15.20 11.43 -10.71
C GLY A 41 -14.66 10.05 -11.11
N GLY A 42 -13.34 9.87 -11.09
CA GLY A 42 -12.71 8.61 -11.47
C GLY A 42 -12.84 7.51 -10.42
N THR A 43 -12.79 6.25 -10.85
CA THR A 43 -13.05 5.05 -10.05
C THR A 43 -11.82 4.17 -9.76
N ALA A 44 -10.61 4.69 -10.02
CA ALA A 44 -9.36 3.95 -9.82
C ALA A 44 -9.10 3.66 -8.33
N ASP A 45 -8.36 2.57 -8.09
CA ASP A 45 -7.84 2.20 -6.79
C ASP A 45 -6.46 2.80 -6.54
N LEU A 46 -6.03 2.84 -5.27
CA LEU A 46 -4.70 3.29 -4.90
C LEU A 46 -3.59 2.52 -5.61
N LEU A 47 -3.74 1.19 -5.73
CA LEU A 47 -2.75 0.32 -6.35
C LEU A 47 -2.55 0.60 -7.84
N ASP A 48 -3.53 1.20 -8.52
CA ASP A 48 -3.38 1.57 -9.92
C ASP A 48 -2.35 2.70 -10.13
N PHE A 49 -1.97 3.40 -9.04
CA PHE A 49 -0.90 4.41 -9.01
C PHE A 49 0.39 3.92 -8.33
N MET A 50 0.48 2.63 -7.99
CA MET A 50 1.64 2.02 -7.31
C MET A 50 2.21 0.86 -8.16
N PRO A 51 3.00 1.14 -9.20
CA PRO A 51 3.42 0.13 -10.19
C PRO A 51 4.26 -1.01 -9.62
N HIS A 52 4.96 -0.78 -8.50
CA HIS A 52 5.78 -1.80 -7.85
C HIS A 52 5.02 -2.64 -6.82
N GLU A 53 3.78 -2.28 -6.48
CA GLU A 53 2.96 -3.10 -5.60
C GLU A 53 2.25 -4.20 -6.35
N ARG A 54 2.25 -5.39 -5.75
CA ARG A 54 1.51 -6.53 -6.29
C ARG A 54 0.10 -6.50 -5.72
N ARG A 55 -0.89 -6.41 -6.61
CA ARG A 55 -2.29 -6.67 -6.25
C ARG A 55 -2.38 -8.13 -5.82
N GLN A 56 -2.59 -8.35 -4.53
CA GLN A 56 -2.86 -9.70 -4.01
C GLN A 56 -4.19 -10.14 -4.62
N GLY A 57 -4.18 -11.27 -5.32
CA GLY A 57 -5.40 -11.82 -5.92
C GLY A 57 -6.45 -12.15 -4.87
N LEU A 58 -7.71 -12.27 -5.31
CA LEU A 58 -8.79 -12.77 -4.46
C LEU A 58 -8.44 -14.19 -3.98
N SER A 59 -8.72 -14.50 -2.71
CA SER A 59 -8.65 -15.87 -2.24
C SER A 59 -9.69 -16.71 -2.98
N LEU A 60 -9.40 -18.00 -3.18
CA LEU A 60 -10.32 -18.94 -3.83
C LEU A 60 -11.72 -18.93 -3.17
N GLU A 61 -11.74 -18.93 -1.84
CA GLU A 61 -12.97 -18.87 -1.04
C GLU A 61 -13.81 -17.63 -1.33
N ARG A 62 -13.15 -16.46 -1.47
CA ARG A 62 -13.84 -15.21 -1.78
C ARG A 62 -14.33 -15.19 -3.23
N ALA A 63 -13.55 -15.71 -4.16
CA ALA A 63 -13.92 -15.80 -5.58
C ALA A 63 -15.17 -16.68 -5.79
N ILE A 64 -15.28 -17.81 -5.08
CA ILE A 64 -16.46 -18.69 -5.16
C ILE A 64 -17.72 -18.00 -4.63
N ASN A 65 -17.61 -17.22 -3.55
CA ASN A 65 -18.74 -16.47 -3.00
C ASN A 65 -19.21 -15.32 -3.90
N GLU A 66 -18.29 -14.60 -4.55
CA GLU A 66 -18.62 -13.50 -5.47
C GLU A 66 -19.28 -13.98 -6.78
N TRP A 67 -19.04 -15.24 -7.17
CA TRP A 67 -19.60 -15.80 -8.40
C TRP A 67 -21.05 -16.30 -8.25
N ARG A 68 -21.54 -16.46 -7.02
CA ARG A 68 -22.85 -17.04 -6.72
C ARG A 68 -23.98 -16.02 -6.81
#